data_AF-A0A9D9F1K7-F1
#
_entry.id   AF-A0A9D9F1K7-F1
#
_cell.length_a   1.000
_cell.length_b   1.000
_cell.length_c   1.000
_cell.angle_alpha   90.00
_cell.angle_beta   90.00
_cell.angle_gamma   90.00
#
_symmetry.space_group_name_H-M   'P 1'
#
loop_
_entity.id
_entity.type
_entity.pdbx_description
1 polymer ?
#
loop_
_entity_poly.entity_id
_entity_poly.type
_entity_poly.pdbx_seq_one_letter_code
_entity_poly.pdbx_strand_id
1 'polypeptide(L)'
;AREMVFELLASDQPSRDSHPDPDSDFWKWSDAIGVTESRFAPCEKPAQDISHPAIAVNLDACIACNLCERACREVQVNDVIGMADRGSHTMPVFDLADPMGLSTCVACGECVSACPTGALMEKSLLDDAGKTRQVFEEETIDSVCPFCGVGCLTSVSVKDGTIVKVEGRDGPANENRLCVKGRFG
;
A
#
# COMPACT_ATOMS: atom_id res chain seq x y z
N ALA A 1 9.45 2.39 -25.07
CA ALA A 1 9.58 1.24 -24.14
C ALA A 1 8.82 1.49 -22.83
N ARG A 2 9.13 2.55 -22.06
CA ARG A 2 8.45 2.87 -20.79
C ARG A 2 6.93 3.12 -20.95
N GLU A 3 6.55 3.89 -21.96
CA GLU A 3 5.15 4.20 -22.28
C GLU A 3 4.29 2.94 -22.43
N MET A 4 4.71 1.99 -23.27
CA MET A 4 4.03 0.72 -23.48
C MET A 4 3.83 -0.09 -22.18
N VAL A 5 4.84 -0.12 -21.29
CA VAL A 5 4.71 -0.83 -20.00
C VAL A 5 3.66 -0.17 -19.13
N PHE A 6 3.70 1.15 -19.00
CA PHE A 6 2.70 1.89 -18.23
C PHE A 6 1.30 1.80 -18.84
N GLU A 7 1.19 1.77 -20.17
CA GLU A 7 -0.10 1.58 -20.85
C GLU A 7 -0.73 0.21 -20.53
N LEU A 8 0.09 -0.85 -20.43
CA LEU A 8 -0.39 -2.17 -20.01
C LEU A 8 -0.76 -2.20 -18.53
N LEU A 9 0.05 -1.59 -17.65
CA LEU A 9 -0.29 -1.55 -16.23
C LEU A 9 -1.54 -0.71 -15.98
N ALA A 10 -1.70 0.41 -16.68
CA ALA A 10 -2.84 1.30 -16.57
C ALA A 10 -4.15 0.68 -17.12
N SER A 11 -4.09 -0.38 -17.96
CA SER A 11 -5.32 -1.04 -18.43
C SER A 11 -6.09 -1.69 -17.31
N ASP A 12 -5.39 -2.19 -16.29
CA ASP A 12 -5.98 -2.97 -15.20
C ASP A 12 -6.30 -2.09 -13.97
N GLN A 13 -5.68 -0.91 -13.88
CA GLN A 13 -5.92 0.02 -12.77
C GLN A 13 -7.37 0.53 -12.74
N PRO A 14 -7.95 0.75 -11.55
CA PRO A 14 -9.21 1.46 -11.44
C PRO A 14 -9.06 2.92 -11.89
N SER A 15 -10.15 3.54 -12.33
CA SER A 15 -10.18 4.98 -12.60
C SER A 15 -9.81 5.76 -11.35
N ARG A 16 -9.16 6.93 -11.52
CA ARG A 16 -8.73 7.78 -10.39
C ARG A 16 -9.85 8.09 -9.40
N ASP A 17 -11.07 8.33 -9.88
CA ASP A 17 -12.24 8.64 -9.04
C ASP A 17 -12.64 7.51 -8.09
N SER A 18 -12.29 6.26 -8.41
CA SER A 18 -12.59 5.07 -7.63
C SER A 18 -11.34 4.35 -7.15
N HIS A 19 -10.18 5.00 -7.23
CA HIS A 19 -8.89 4.40 -6.95
C HIS A 19 -8.67 4.39 -5.43
N PRO A 20 -8.02 3.34 -4.88
CA PRO A 20 -7.68 3.34 -3.47
C PRO A 20 -6.78 4.53 -3.16
N ASP A 21 -5.67 4.74 -3.88
CA ASP A 21 -4.82 5.94 -3.70
C ASP A 21 -4.62 6.73 -5.00
N PRO A 22 -5.43 7.77 -5.27
CA PRO A 22 -5.33 8.54 -6.52
C PRO A 22 -3.99 9.30 -6.65
N ASP A 23 -3.29 9.53 -5.54
CA ASP A 23 -1.97 10.19 -5.47
C ASP A 23 -0.81 9.19 -5.30
N SER A 24 -1.04 7.92 -5.64
CA SER A 24 -0.03 6.86 -5.55
C SER A 24 1.17 7.11 -6.47
N ASP A 25 2.30 6.52 -6.12
CA ASP A 25 3.54 6.65 -6.91
C ASP A 25 3.38 6.14 -8.34
N PHE A 26 2.56 5.11 -8.54
CA PHE A 26 2.18 4.64 -9.87
C PHE A 26 1.60 5.79 -10.73
N TRP A 27 0.62 6.53 -10.22
CA TRP A 27 0.01 7.62 -10.97
C TRP A 27 0.96 8.80 -11.18
N LYS A 28 1.80 9.12 -10.19
CA LYS A 28 2.87 10.12 -10.34
C LYS A 28 3.83 9.74 -11.48
N TRP A 29 4.22 8.46 -11.56
CA TRP A 29 5.09 7.98 -12.63
C TRP A 29 4.37 7.94 -13.98
N SER A 30 3.10 7.55 -14.00
CA SER A 30 2.27 7.52 -15.22
C SER A 30 2.10 8.92 -15.81
N ASP A 31 1.83 9.91 -14.97
CA ASP A 31 1.73 11.32 -15.35
C ASP A 31 3.04 11.86 -15.91
N ALA A 32 4.17 11.54 -15.27
CA ALA A 32 5.48 11.93 -15.75
C ALA A 32 5.84 11.31 -17.11
N ILE A 33 5.26 10.16 -17.46
CA ILE A 33 5.45 9.48 -18.75
C ILE A 33 4.42 9.96 -19.78
N GLY A 34 3.27 10.47 -19.35
CA GLY A 34 2.19 10.94 -20.22
C GLY A 34 1.19 9.84 -20.61
N VAL A 35 1.04 8.79 -19.80
CA VAL A 35 0.06 7.72 -20.01
C VAL A 35 -1.06 7.87 -18.99
N THR A 36 -2.28 8.11 -19.46
CA THR A 36 -3.49 8.23 -18.61
C THR A 36 -4.60 7.29 -19.02
N GLU A 37 -4.54 6.78 -20.25
CA GLU A 37 -5.52 5.85 -20.82
C GLU A 37 -4.79 4.67 -21.46
N SER A 38 -5.51 3.56 -21.59
CA SER A 38 -5.00 2.35 -22.22
C SER A 38 -5.93 1.89 -23.33
N ARG A 39 -5.34 1.40 -24.43
CA ARG A 39 -6.08 0.77 -25.54
C ARG A 39 -6.36 -0.71 -25.28
N PHE A 40 -5.82 -1.28 -24.21
CA PHE A 40 -5.97 -2.69 -23.86
C PHE A 40 -7.20 -2.91 -23.00
N ALA A 41 -7.80 -4.11 -23.12
CA ALA A 41 -8.92 -4.49 -22.28
C ALA A 41 -8.43 -4.83 -20.86
N PRO A 42 -9.17 -4.42 -19.82
CA PRO A 42 -8.83 -4.74 -18.44
C PRO A 42 -8.98 -6.24 -18.15
N CYS A 43 -8.18 -6.74 -17.22
CA CYS A 43 -8.35 -8.06 -16.65
C CYS A 43 -9.52 -8.14 -15.62
N GLU A 44 -9.85 -9.36 -15.20
CA GLU A 44 -10.83 -9.58 -14.14
C GLU A 44 -10.28 -9.10 -12.79
N LYS A 45 -11.08 -8.31 -12.06
CA LYS A 45 -10.67 -7.68 -10.81
C LYS A 45 -10.93 -8.61 -9.62
N PRO A 46 -9.92 -8.88 -8.79
CA PRO A 46 -10.14 -9.65 -7.56
C PRO A 46 -11.10 -8.93 -6.61
N ALA A 47 -11.76 -9.70 -5.75
CA ALA A 47 -12.58 -9.13 -4.69
C ALA A 47 -11.70 -8.41 -3.65
N GLN A 48 -12.22 -7.30 -3.14
CA GLN A 48 -11.61 -6.56 -2.04
C GLN A 48 -11.66 -7.38 -0.74
N ASP A 49 -10.64 -7.22 0.10
CA ASP A 49 -10.62 -7.75 1.46
C ASP A 49 -10.39 -6.64 2.49
N ILE A 50 -11.39 -6.44 3.35
CA ILE A 50 -11.41 -5.44 4.44
C ILE A 50 -11.45 -6.09 5.83
N SER A 51 -11.15 -7.40 5.92
CA SER A 51 -11.22 -8.18 7.15
C SER A 51 -10.18 -7.76 8.19
N HIS A 52 -9.02 -7.23 7.77
CA HIS A 52 -7.97 -6.80 8.67
C HIS A 52 -8.33 -5.43 9.32
N PRO A 53 -8.07 -5.24 10.63
CA PRO A 53 -8.51 -4.03 11.35
C PRO A 53 -7.82 -2.74 10.91
N ALA A 54 -6.55 -2.81 10.50
CA ALA A 54 -5.74 -1.63 10.17
C ALA A 54 -5.41 -1.49 8.68
N ILE A 55 -5.61 -2.54 7.86
CA ILE A 55 -5.13 -2.59 6.48
C ILE A 55 -6.30 -3.02 5.59
N ALA A 56 -6.53 -2.30 4.50
CA ALA A 56 -7.46 -2.69 3.45
C ALA A 56 -6.68 -3.22 2.23
N VAL A 57 -7.23 -4.26 1.62
CA VAL A 57 -6.64 -4.97 0.48
C VAL A 57 -7.52 -4.75 -0.76
N ASN A 58 -7.06 -3.88 -1.66
CA ASN A 58 -7.71 -3.46 -2.90
C ASN A 58 -6.90 -3.97 -4.10
N LEU A 59 -6.96 -5.27 -4.38
CA LEU A 59 -6.10 -5.90 -5.40
C LEU A 59 -6.49 -5.57 -6.84
N ASP A 60 -7.61 -4.91 -7.07
CA ASP A 60 -7.94 -4.31 -8.36
C ASP A 60 -6.97 -3.19 -8.75
N ALA A 61 -6.26 -2.58 -7.79
CA ALA A 61 -5.16 -1.66 -8.03
C ALA A 61 -3.77 -2.34 -8.00
N CYS A 62 -3.68 -3.66 -7.86
CA CYS A 62 -2.38 -4.36 -7.82
C CYS A 62 -1.76 -4.47 -9.22
N ILE A 63 -0.45 -4.25 -9.31
CA ILE A 63 0.34 -4.44 -10.55
C ILE A 63 1.27 -5.67 -10.50
N ALA A 64 1.04 -6.59 -9.55
CA ALA A 64 1.85 -7.80 -9.36
C ALA A 64 3.38 -7.55 -9.33
N CYS A 65 3.82 -6.46 -8.68
CA CYS A 65 5.23 -6.08 -8.61
C CYS A 65 6.06 -6.85 -7.56
N ASN A 66 5.41 -7.71 -6.77
CA ASN A 66 5.99 -8.50 -5.67
C ASN A 66 6.68 -7.71 -4.55
N LEU A 67 6.54 -6.37 -4.51
CA LEU A 67 7.14 -5.56 -3.44
C LEU A 67 6.56 -5.89 -2.07
N CYS A 68 5.25 -6.17 -1.99
CA CYS A 68 4.60 -6.56 -0.74
C CYS A 68 5.05 -7.94 -0.22
N GLU A 69 5.24 -8.92 -1.11
CA GLU A 69 5.81 -10.24 -0.77
C GLU A 69 7.21 -10.06 -0.19
N ARG A 70 8.08 -9.33 -0.90
CA ARG A 70 9.47 -9.10 -0.47
C ARG A 70 9.53 -8.31 0.84
N ALA A 71 8.69 -7.30 1.02
CA ALA A 71 8.55 -6.60 2.29
C ALA A 71 8.17 -7.54 3.45
N CYS A 72 7.22 -8.45 3.22
CA CYS A 72 6.76 -9.38 4.24
C CYS A 72 7.80 -10.48 4.56
N ARG A 73 8.40 -11.08 3.52
CA ARG A 73 9.31 -12.23 3.59
C ARG A 73 10.76 -11.83 3.86
N GLU A 74 11.29 -10.86 3.12
CA GLU A 74 12.72 -10.53 3.14
C GLU A 74 13.03 -9.47 4.22
N VAL A 75 12.14 -8.48 4.39
CA VAL A 75 12.38 -7.36 5.32
C VAL A 75 11.88 -7.68 6.72
N GLN A 76 10.60 -8.07 6.85
CA GLN A 76 9.99 -8.32 8.15
C GLN A 76 10.07 -9.80 8.59
N VAL A 77 10.47 -10.70 7.69
CA VAL A 77 10.65 -12.14 7.96
C VAL A 77 9.39 -12.81 8.55
N ASN A 78 8.21 -12.32 8.18
CA ASN A 78 6.94 -12.93 8.60
C ASN A 78 6.46 -14.00 7.63
N ASP A 79 6.75 -13.82 6.33
CA ASP A 79 6.40 -14.76 5.25
C ASP A 79 4.89 -15.08 5.11
N VAL A 80 4.04 -14.11 5.42
CA VAL A 80 2.56 -14.25 5.32
C VAL A 80 2.07 -14.04 3.90
N ILE A 81 2.70 -13.13 3.14
CA ILE A 81 2.30 -12.80 1.78
C ILE A 81 3.05 -13.69 0.80
N GLY A 82 2.31 -14.38 -0.07
CA GLY A 82 2.83 -15.09 -1.24
C GLY A 82 2.18 -14.60 -2.53
N MET A 83 2.66 -15.09 -3.68
CA MET A 83 2.05 -14.84 -4.98
C MET A 83 1.38 -16.12 -5.50
N ALA A 84 0.09 -16.05 -5.83
CA ALA A 84 -0.69 -17.17 -6.36
C ALA A 84 -1.05 -16.97 -7.84
N ASP A 85 -1.65 -18.01 -8.41
CA ASP A 85 -2.14 -18.06 -9.79
C ASP A 85 -1.06 -17.76 -10.85
N ARG A 86 -1.47 -17.53 -12.10
CA ARG A 86 -0.57 -17.38 -13.26
C ARG A 86 -1.12 -16.38 -14.28
N GLY A 87 -0.21 -15.76 -15.02
CA GLY A 87 -0.56 -14.85 -16.11
C GLY A 87 -1.23 -13.59 -15.58
N SER A 88 -2.31 -13.15 -16.22
CA SER A 88 -3.09 -11.97 -15.79
C SER A 88 -3.84 -12.17 -14.47
N HIS A 89 -3.89 -13.39 -13.93
CA HIS A 89 -4.53 -13.68 -12.65
C HIS A 89 -3.55 -13.68 -11.47
N THR A 90 -2.26 -13.43 -11.71
CA THR A 90 -1.26 -13.44 -10.63
C THR A 90 -1.54 -12.34 -9.62
N MET A 91 -1.73 -12.73 -8.36
CA MET A 91 -2.09 -11.82 -7.28
C MET A 91 -1.44 -12.21 -5.94
N PRO A 92 -1.22 -11.23 -5.04
CA PRO A 92 -0.82 -11.51 -3.67
C PRO A 92 -1.92 -12.31 -2.94
N VAL A 93 -1.51 -13.28 -2.13
CA VAL A 93 -2.37 -14.05 -1.22
C VAL A 93 -1.75 -14.08 0.17
N PHE A 94 -2.58 -14.28 1.20
CA PHE A 94 -2.14 -14.36 2.60
C PHE A 94 -2.27 -15.80 3.09
N ASP A 95 -1.20 -16.34 3.70
CA ASP A 95 -1.09 -17.75 4.10
C ASP A 95 -1.57 -18.71 3.00
N LEU A 96 -2.68 -19.43 3.22
CA LEU A 96 -3.29 -20.37 2.28
C LEU A 96 -4.49 -19.75 1.55
N ALA A 97 -4.31 -18.51 1.09
CA ALA A 97 -5.37 -17.67 0.50
C ALA A 97 -6.51 -17.35 1.48
N ASP A 98 -6.17 -17.18 2.75
CA ASP A 98 -7.09 -16.68 3.77
C ASP A 98 -7.33 -15.17 3.57
N PRO A 99 -8.49 -14.64 4.01
CA PRO A 99 -8.62 -13.20 4.23
C PRO A 99 -7.50 -12.72 5.16
N MET A 100 -6.92 -11.54 4.87
CA MET A 100 -5.78 -10.98 5.60
C MET A 100 -6.04 -10.91 7.10
N GLY A 101 -7.25 -10.56 7.52
CA GLY A 101 -7.64 -10.51 8.94
C GLY A 101 -7.73 -11.86 9.64
N LEU A 102 -7.77 -12.96 8.87
CA LEU A 102 -7.76 -14.34 9.37
C LEU A 102 -6.40 -15.03 9.19
N SER A 103 -5.47 -14.40 8.47
CA SER A 103 -4.09 -14.87 8.30
C SER A 103 -3.23 -14.61 9.55
N THR A 104 -2.00 -15.09 9.52
CA THR A 104 -0.95 -14.89 10.53
C THR A 104 -0.34 -13.48 10.51
N CYS A 105 -0.94 -12.53 9.79
CA CYS A 105 -0.47 -11.16 9.71
C CYS A 105 -0.34 -10.48 11.09
N VAL A 106 0.83 -9.90 11.35
CA VAL A 106 1.12 -9.16 12.61
C VAL A 106 0.90 -7.65 12.50
N ALA A 107 0.28 -7.18 11.43
CA ALA A 107 -0.01 -5.76 11.20
C ALA A 107 1.22 -4.82 11.24
N CYS A 108 2.40 -5.26 10.77
CA CYS A 108 3.61 -4.40 10.76
C CYS A 108 3.52 -3.23 9.76
N GLY A 109 2.70 -3.35 8.71
CA GLY A 109 2.49 -2.30 7.71
C GLY A 109 3.65 -2.08 6.73
N GLU A 110 4.69 -2.92 6.73
CA GLU A 110 5.79 -2.81 5.75
C GLU A 110 5.29 -2.97 4.31
N CYS A 111 4.34 -3.88 4.09
CA CYS A 111 3.73 -4.08 2.79
C CYS A 111 2.93 -2.86 2.30
N VAL A 112 2.38 -2.06 3.23
CA VAL A 112 1.67 -0.81 2.90
C VAL A 112 2.68 0.26 2.45
N SER A 113 3.77 0.44 3.19
CA SER A 113 4.85 1.37 2.78
C SER A 113 5.52 0.97 1.46
N ALA A 114 5.59 -0.33 1.15
CA ALA A 114 6.19 -0.82 -0.09
C ALA A 114 5.25 -0.78 -1.31
N CYS A 115 3.95 -0.56 -1.13
CA CYS A 115 2.96 -0.66 -2.20
C CYS A 115 2.93 0.62 -3.05
N PRO A 116 3.30 0.58 -4.35
CA PRO A 116 3.37 1.79 -5.17
C PRO A 116 2.01 2.26 -5.73
N THR A 117 0.95 1.47 -5.56
CA THR A 117 -0.39 1.74 -6.13
C THR A 117 -1.46 1.97 -5.08
N GLY A 118 -1.18 1.68 -3.80
CA GLY A 118 -2.22 1.66 -2.76
C GLY A 118 -3.14 0.41 -2.80
N ALA A 119 -2.71 -0.67 -3.46
CA ALA A 119 -3.41 -1.97 -3.36
C ALA A 119 -3.42 -2.53 -1.93
N LEU A 120 -2.40 -2.21 -1.12
CA LEU A 120 -2.38 -2.44 0.32
C LEU A 120 -2.29 -1.08 0.99
N MET A 121 -3.28 -0.74 1.81
CA MET A 121 -3.36 0.60 2.40
C MET A 121 -3.88 0.63 3.83
N GLU A 122 -3.53 1.69 4.55
CA GLU A 122 -4.06 1.94 5.88
C GLU A 122 -5.56 2.22 5.80
N LYS A 123 -6.34 1.41 6.52
CA LYS A 123 -7.81 1.48 6.48
C LYS A 123 -8.35 2.81 6.99
N SER A 124 -7.62 3.47 7.90
CA SER A 124 -7.96 4.79 8.44
C SER A 124 -7.96 5.93 7.42
N LEU A 125 -7.30 5.75 6.27
CA LEU A 125 -7.22 6.76 5.22
C LEU A 125 -8.36 6.66 4.20
N LEU A 126 -9.10 5.55 4.25
CA LEU A 126 -10.08 5.14 3.28
C LEU A 126 -11.50 5.46 3.77
N ASP A 127 -12.45 5.40 2.84
CA ASP A 127 -13.87 5.45 3.17
C ASP A 127 -14.32 4.27 4.05
N ASP A 128 -15.56 4.32 4.53
CA ASP A 128 -16.13 3.24 5.38
C ASP A 128 -16.13 1.87 4.68
N ALA A 129 -16.11 1.86 3.34
CA ALA A 129 -15.99 0.66 2.53
C ALA A 129 -14.55 0.17 2.33
N GLY A 130 -13.53 0.92 2.80
CA GLY A 130 -12.12 0.60 2.65
C GLY A 130 -11.60 0.68 1.21
N LYS A 131 -12.28 1.39 0.32
CA LYS A 131 -12.08 1.34 -1.13
C LYS A 131 -11.41 2.57 -1.71
N THR A 132 -11.77 3.77 -1.27
CA THR A 132 -11.27 5.02 -1.87
C THR A 132 -10.76 5.95 -0.79
N ARG A 133 -9.57 6.53 -0.99
CA ARG A 133 -8.95 7.44 -0.02
C ARG A 133 -9.80 8.69 0.15
N GLN A 134 -10.10 9.02 1.40
CA GLN A 134 -10.83 10.24 1.78
C GLN A 134 -10.01 11.16 2.67
N VAL A 135 -8.99 10.61 3.33
CA VAL A 135 -8.12 11.37 4.22
C VAL A 135 -6.83 11.69 3.49
N PHE A 136 -6.65 12.99 3.25
CA PHE A 136 -5.46 13.59 2.66
C PHE A 136 -4.88 14.57 3.67
N GLU A 137 -3.59 14.45 3.89
CA GLU A 137 -2.84 15.31 4.79
C GLU A 137 -2.74 16.74 4.27
N GLU A 138 -2.73 17.69 5.21
CA GLU A 138 -2.51 19.11 4.92
C GLU A 138 -1.03 19.47 5.07
N GLU A 139 -0.38 18.83 6.04
CA GLU A 139 1.04 18.99 6.30
C GLU A 139 1.69 17.68 6.75
N THR A 140 3.00 17.59 6.50
CA THR A 140 3.84 16.49 6.97
C THR A 140 4.95 17.08 7.84
N ILE A 141 5.06 16.59 9.07
CA ILE A 141 6.00 17.07 10.08
C ILE A 141 6.98 15.96 10.40
N ASP A 142 8.27 16.25 10.25
CA ASP A 142 9.32 15.33 10.61
C ASP A 142 9.54 15.29 12.12
N SER A 143 9.62 14.08 12.68
CA SER A 143 9.73 13.84 14.12
C SER A 143 10.56 12.59 14.43
N VAL A 144 10.54 12.20 15.70
CA VAL A 144 11.14 10.98 16.24
C VAL A 144 10.09 10.25 17.06
N CYS A 145 9.93 8.95 16.83
CA CYS A 145 8.96 8.12 17.55
C CYS A 145 9.33 8.02 19.05
N PRO A 146 8.45 8.44 19.98
CA PRO A 146 8.73 8.44 21.41
C PRO A 146 8.42 7.09 22.09
N PHE A 147 7.92 6.10 21.34
CA PHE A 147 7.35 4.87 21.90
C PHE A 147 8.38 4.00 22.65
N CYS A 148 9.61 3.90 22.15
CA CYS A 148 10.68 3.09 22.75
C CYS A 148 12.06 3.74 22.51
N GLY A 149 13.09 3.17 23.14
CA GLY A 149 14.46 3.71 23.09
C GLY A 149 15.20 3.58 21.75
N VAL A 150 14.55 3.10 20.68
CA VAL A 150 15.16 2.98 19.35
C VAL A 150 15.27 4.35 18.67
N GLY A 151 14.29 5.23 18.88
CA GLY A 151 14.29 6.57 18.28
C GLY A 151 14.12 6.58 16.76
N CYS A 152 13.17 5.80 16.22
CA CYS A 152 12.89 5.77 14.78
C CYS A 152 12.53 7.17 14.27
N LEU A 153 13.12 7.58 13.15
CA LEU A 153 12.75 8.84 12.50
C LEU A 153 11.40 8.65 11.79
N THR A 154 10.51 9.63 11.94
CA THR A 154 9.15 9.57 11.38
C THR A 154 8.82 10.82 10.59
N SER A 155 7.94 10.65 9.61
CA SER A 155 7.20 11.74 8.97
C SER A 155 5.73 11.58 9.36
N VAL A 156 5.20 12.57 10.06
CA VAL A 156 3.88 12.56 10.67
C VAL A 156 2.96 13.42 9.81
N SER A 157 1.97 12.79 9.18
CA SER A 157 0.98 13.47 8.36
C SER A 157 -0.19 13.94 9.23
N VAL A 158 -0.54 15.22 9.11
CA VAL A 158 -1.55 15.90 9.95
C VAL A 158 -2.67 16.47 9.08
N LYS A 159 -3.89 16.38 9.58
CA LYS A 159 -5.10 17.01 9.02
C LYS A 159 -5.98 17.50 10.16
N ASP A 160 -6.49 18.73 10.06
CA ASP A 160 -7.39 19.31 11.08
C ASP A 160 -6.78 19.29 12.50
N GLY A 161 -5.46 19.42 12.60
CA GLY A 161 -4.72 19.34 13.87
C GLY A 161 -4.63 17.93 14.48
N THR A 162 -4.97 16.89 13.73
CA THR A 162 -4.90 15.48 14.17
C THR A 162 -3.94 14.66 13.30
N ILE A 163 -3.28 13.67 13.89
CA ILE A 163 -2.39 12.76 13.16
C ILE A 163 -3.25 11.75 12.40
N VAL A 164 -3.04 11.67 11.08
CA VAL A 164 -3.80 10.77 10.20
C VAL A 164 -2.97 9.60 9.68
N LYS A 165 -1.65 9.78 9.54
CA LYS A 165 -0.71 8.76 9.06
C LYS A 165 0.66 9.00 9.67
N VAL A 166 1.40 7.93 9.96
CA VAL A 166 2.81 8.00 10.39
C VAL A 166 3.64 7.07 9.52
N GLU A 167 4.64 7.65 8.84
CA GLU A 167 5.58 6.91 8.01
C GLU A 167 6.98 6.95 8.60
N GLY A 168 7.75 5.89 8.36
CA GLY A 168 9.15 5.86 8.75
C GLY A 168 9.96 6.67 7.76
N ARG A 169 10.80 7.57 8.29
CA ARG A 169 11.78 8.32 7.51
C ARG A 169 13.12 7.61 7.56
N ASP A 170 13.92 7.78 6.52
CA ASP A 170 15.24 7.16 6.44
C ASP A 170 16.12 7.68 7.57
N GLY A 171 16.78 6.76 8.26
CA GLY A 171 17.49 7.08 9.48
C GLY A 171 18.32 5.91 9.98
N PRO A 172 19.39 6.18 10.75
CA PRO A 172 20.34 5.15 11.17
C PRO A 172 19.72 4.09 12.08
N ALA A 173 18.59 4.39 12.73
CA ALA A 173 17.90 3.48 13.63
C ALA A 173 16.90 2.56 12.92
N ASN A 174 16.26 3.06 11.86
CA ASN A 174 15.06 2.41 11.31
C ASN A 174 15.06 2.23 9.80
N GLU A 175 15.90 2.94 9.03
CA GLU A 175 16.01 2.81 7.57
C GLU A 175 14.62 2.83 6.87
N ASN A 176 13.79 3.84 7.19
CA ASN A 176 12.39 4.01 6.74
C ASN A 176 11.35 3.05 7.37
N ARG A 177 11.77 2.09 8.20
CA ARG A 177 10.86 1.10 8.78
C ARG A 177 10.21 1.63 10.06
N LEU A 178 9.05 1.08 10.41
CA LEU A 178 8.40 1.26 11.70
C LEU A 178 7.80 -0.06 12.16
N CYS A 179 7.73 -0.26 13.48
CA CYS A 179 6.93 -1.33 14.05
C CYS A 179 5.44 -0.93 14.08
N VAL A 180 4.56 -1.91 14.34
CA VAL A 180 3.10 -1.69 14.46
C VAL A 180 2.75 -0.52 15.39
N LYS A 181 3.48 -0.35 16.50
CA LYS A 181 3.27 0.72 17.48
C LYS A 181 3.74 2.09 17.01
N GLY A 182 4.78 2.15 16.18
CA GLY A 182 5.26 3.41 15.62
C GLY A 182 4.40 3.91 14.45
N ARG A 183 3.75 2.99 13.74
CA ARG A 183 2.92 3.28 12.57
C ARG A 183 1.45 3.53 12.92
N PHE A 184 0.88 2.66 13.75
CA PHE A 184 -0.57 2.64 14.06
C PHE A 184 -0.90 2.94 15.52
N GLY A 185 0.11 3.12 16.38
CA GLY A 185 -0.05 3.18 17.85
C GLY A 185 -0.05 4.58 18.44
#